data_AF-A0A109DGU2-F1
#
_entry.id   AF-A0A109DGU2-F1
#
_cell.length_a   1.000
_cell.length_b   1.000
_cell.length_c   1.000
_cell.angle_alpha   90.00
_cell.angle_beta   90.00
_cell.angle_gamma   90.00
#
_symmetry.space_group_name_H-M   'P 1'
#
loop_
_entity.id
_entity.type
_entity.pdbx_description
1 polymer ?
#
loop_
_entity_poly.entity_id
_entity_poly.type
_entity_poly.pdbx_seq_one_letter_code
_entity_poly.pdbx_strand_id
1 'polypeptide(L)' 'MFNVNIFTAIIVLIMGIYDMSYAFNRRKQPTNKGGIRAFMALGIIFTIAGIVMIVRVLMK' A
#
# COMPACT_ATOMS: atom_id res chain seq x y z
N MET A 1 17.44 -4.57 15.11
CA MET A 1 16.06 -4.05 14.85
C MET A 1 16.20 -2.89 13.89
N PHE A 2 15.74 -3.00 12.64
CA PHE A 2 15.85 -1.90 11.67
C PHE A 2 15.12 -0.66 12.22
N ASN A 3 15.81 0.49 12.28
CA ASN A 3 15.24 1.75 12.75
C ASN A 3 14.48 2.39 11.59
N VAL A 4 13.25 1.95 11.37
CA VAL A 4 12.40 2.43 10.27
C VAL A 4 12.04 3.89 10.53
N ASN A 5 12.35 4.76 9.57
CA ASN A 5 12.02 6.18 9.63
C ASN A 5 10.50 6.37 9.42
N ILE A 6 9.89 7.29 10.16
CA ILE A 6 8.47 7.65 10.00
C ILE A 6 8.14 8.06 8.56
N PHE A 7 9.07 8.72 7.87
CA PHE A 7 8.88 9.08 6.45
C PHE A 7 8.76 7.86 5.55
N THR A 8 9.54 6.79 5.80
CA THR A 8 9.42 5.53 5.06
C THR A 8 8.04 4.91 5.28
N ALA A 9 7.55 4.91 6.52
CA ALA A 9 6.23 4.38 6.84
C ALA A 9 5.10 5.16 6.13
N ILE A 10 5.21 6.49 6.10
CA ILE A 10 4.26 7.38 5.40
C ILE A 10 4.28 7.12 3.88
N ILE A 11 5.47 7.05 3.26
CA ILE A 11 5.60 6.80 1.82
C ILE A 11 4.97 5.46 1.44
N VAL A 12 5.25 4.41 2.23
CA VAL A 12 4.68 3.07 1.98
C VAL A 12 3.16 3.08 2.13
N LEU A 13 2.62 3.83 3.11
CA LEU A 13 1.18 3.97 3.28
C LEU A 13 0.54 4.67 2.07
N ILE A 14 1.13 5.78 1.60
CA ILE A 14 0.65 6.53 0.44
C ILE A 14 0.66 5.66 -0.82
N MET A 15 1.76 4.91 -1.04
CA MET A 15 1.87 3.98 -2.17
C MET A 15 0.80 2.89 -2.13
N GLY A 16 0.55 2.29 -0.97
CA GLY A 16 -0.49 1.26 -0.84
C GLY A 16 -1.90 1.77 -1.16
N ILE A 17 -2.23 2.98 -0.67
CA ILE A 17 -3.51 3.64 -0.97
C ILE A 17 -3.61 4.01 -2.45
N TYR A 18 -2.51 4.48 -3.05
CA TYR A 18 -2.45 4.80 -4.47
C TYR A 18 -2.70 3.57 -5.35
N ASP A 19 -2.04 2.45 -5.07
CA ASP A 19 -2.19 1.20 -5.82
C ASP A 19 -3.63 0.65 -5.74
N MET A 20 -4.24 0.68 -4.54
CA MET A 20 -5.65 0.34 -4.39
C MET A 20 -6.56 1.29 -5.17
N SER A 21 -6.32 2.61 -5.09
CA SER A 21 -7.11 3.61 -5.83
C SER A 21 -7.02 3.40 -7.33
N TYR A 22 -5.81 3.10 -7.83
CA TYR A 22 -5.58 2.77 -9.22
C TYR A 22 -6.35 1.52 -9.65
N ALA A 23 -6.27 0.45 -8.85
CA ALA A 23 -6.99 -0.79 -9.12
C ALA A 23 -8.51 -0.59 -9.11
N PHE A 24 -9.04 0.16 -8.14
CA PHE A 24 -10.46 0.47 -8.05
C PHE A 24 -10.97 1.30 -9.21
N ASN A 25 -10.20 2.29 -9.67
CA ASN A 25 -10.59 3.13 -10.80
C ASN A 25 -10.62 2.33 -12.11
N ARG A 26 -9.73 1.34 -12.25
CA ARG A 26 -9.63 0.51 -13.46
C ARG A 26 -10.38 -0.82 -13.40
N ARG A 27 -11.10 -1.12 -12.31
CA ARG A 27 -11.78 -2.42 -12.10
C ARG A 27 -12.74 -2.87 -13.21
N LYS A 28 -13.27 -1.92 -14.00
CA LYS A 28 -14.20 -2.18 -15.11
C LYS A 28 -13.51 -2.29 -16.48
N GLN A 29 -12.19 -2.15 -16.55
CA GLN A 29 -11.49 -2.28 -17.83
C GLN A 29 -11.63 -3.71 -18.39
N PRO A 30 -11.97 -3.85 -19.68
CA PRO A 30 -12.14 -5.17 -20.30
C PRO A 30 -10.80 -5.90 -20.43
N THR A 31 -9.70 -5.16 -20.54
CA THR A 31 -8.33 -5.64 -20.69
C THR A 31 -7.52 -5.54 -19.38
N ASN A 32 -6.52 -6.41 -19.24
CA ASN A 32 -5.56 -6.45 -18.13
C ASN A 32 -6.15 -6.64 -16.71
N LYS A 33 -7.19 -7.48 -16.57
CA LYS A 33 -7.79 -7.83 -15.26
C LYS A 33 -6.78 -8.43 -14.26
N GLY A 34 -5.79 -9.17 -14.75
CA GLY A 34 -4.72 -9.75 -13.92
C GLY A 34 -3.86 -8.67 -13.25
N GLY A 35 -3.37 -7.70 -14.03
CA GLY A 35 -2.60 -6.58 -13.49
C GLY A 35 -3.38 -5.77 -12.46
N ILE A 36 -4.66 -5.50 -12.71
CA ILE A 36 -5.53 -4.76 -11.77
C ILE A 36 -5.65 -5.50 -10.43
N ARG A 37 -5.82 -6.84 -10.45
CA ARG A 37 -5.85 -7.64 -9.22
C ARG A 37 -4.52 -7.64 -8.48
N ALA A 38 -3.40 -7.66 -9.20
CA ALA A 38 -2.07 -7.57 -8.60
C ALA A 38 -1.84 -6.21 -7.91
N PHE A 39 -2.22 -5.10 -8.56
CA PHE A 39 -2.20 -3.76 -7.94
C PHE A 39 -3.08 -3.69 -6.68
N MET A 40 -4.26 -4.30 -6.71
CA MET A 40 -5.13 -4.35 -5.53
C MET A 40 -4.46 -5.11 -4.37
N ALA A 41 -3.86 -6.27 -4.65
CA ALA A 41 -3.19 -7.08 -3.63
C ALA A 41 -1.94 -6.39 -3.07
N LEU A 42 -1.09 -5.83 -3.94
CA LEU A 42 0.09 -5.07 -3.52
C LEU A 42 -0.29 -3.83 -2.70
N GLY A 43 -1.33 -3.12 -3.13
CA GLY A 43 -1.84 -1.97 -2.40
C GLY A 43 -2.26 -2.33 -0.96
N ILE A 44 -3.04 -3.40 -0.79
CA ILE A 44 -3.44 -3.90 0.54
C ILE A 44 -2.20 -4.22 1.40
N ILE A 45 -1.23 -4.95 0.84
CA ILE A 45 0.00 -5.34 1.55
C ILE A 45 0.77 -4.09 2.02
N PHE A 46 0.98 -3.12 1.13
CA PHE A 46 1.68 -1.89 1.47
C PHE A 46 0.93 -1.02 2.47
N THR A 47 -0.39 -0.93 2.39
CA THR A 47 -1.17 -0.19 3.40
C THR A 47 -1.07 -0.85 4.77
N ILE A 48 -1.22 -2.17 4.88
CA ILE A 48 -1.08 -2.88 6.16
C ILE A 48 0.35 -2.72 6.71
N ALA A 49 1.36 -2.89 5.87
CA ALA A 49 2.76 -2.70 6.26
C ALA A 49 3.03 -1.27 6.74
N GLY A 50 2.53 -0.26 6.02
CA GLY A 50 2.61 1.15 6.38
C GLY A 50 2.01 1.43 7.76
N ILE A 51 0.80 0.92 8.02
CA ILE A 51 0.13 1.06 9.33
C ILE A 51 0.96 0.41 10.43
N VAL A 52 1.43 -0.83 10.24
CA VAL A 52 2.25 -1.54 11.23
C VAL A 52 3.55 -0.78 11.53
N MET A 53 4.18 -0.22 10.50
CA MET A 53 5.39 0.60 10.66
C MET A 53 5.11 1.88 11.45
N ILE A 54 4.03 2.60 11.16
CA ILE A 54 3.62 3.80 11.91
C ILE A 54 3.38 3.45 13.37
N VAL A 55 2.57 2.41 13.65
CA VAL A 55 2.27 1.97 15.02
C VAL A 55 3.55 1.64 15.78
N ARG A 56 4.48 0.90 15.18
CA ARG A 56 5.78 0.59 15.82
C ARG A 56 6.65 1.82 16.07
N VAL A 57 6.60 2.81 15.19
CA VAL A 57 7.34 4.07 15.38
C VAL A 57 6.74 4.88 16.53
N LEU A 58 5.42 4.90 16.66
CA LEU A 58 4.71 5.69 17.69
C LEU A 58 4.67 5.01 19.07
N MET A 59 4.76 3.68 19.13
CA MET A 59 4.78 2.91 20.39
C MET A 59 6.19 2.64 20.94
N LYS A 60 7.21 3.27 20.36
CA LYS A 60 8.54 3.35 20.97
C LYS A 60 8.52 4.27 22.18
#